data_AF-A0A6A7ACE1-F1
#
_entry.id   AF-A0A6A7ACE1-F1
#
_cell.length_a   1.000
_cell.length_b   1.000
_cell.length_c   1.000
_cell.angle_alpha   90.00
_cell.angle_beta   90.00
_cell.angle_gamma   90.00
#
_symmetry.space_group_name_H-M   'P 1'
#
loop_
_entity.id
_entity.type
_entity.pdbx_description
1 polymer ?
#
loop_
_entity_poly.entity_id
_entity_poly.type
_entity_poly.pdbx_seq_one_letter_code
_entity_poly.pdbx_strand_id
1 'polypeptide(L)'
;MLDMETLENRMRHLPLENVFVVRMYPPPPTKMHTKRREYRYELVGPPLQDDPVLRAIHATIRAMGECDMWISGAGIFVQNLSHGPPLWPPTSNNEDCNIKLYAWNRMECEFPSVLPVSIKDRHLHSPLRSERILVKVKGKWTSLPKWLEAETDTCWYSDNAILTQRKWWMRNSKYFPLMELPKELRISIYRHILGTIRPHTVVENGIKDARIFTFLGVTLFPQVDIDNSASSGHILRTVPTLTTLEIKFPNPYHKRIRQADVWYHLDRDLRAGRLGNGNADDFKDKRQHACYKTTVDWIVTFIFPHIKHIPNVLFIGAIESSVANKWSYMLNKEYLERNQDHRTHKFDTEEAIKEICNIPEQALPPVCTCPLSCTGLQHFRCGISDLDNWAFDKHDECHGRAI
;
A
#
# COMPACT_ATOMS: atom_id res chain seq x y z
N MET A 1 27.64 1.61 29.33
CA MET A 1 28.25 2.62 28.46
C MET A 1 27.33 2.81 27.26
N LEU A 2 26.96 4.05 26.93
CA LEU A 2 26.22 4.35 25.71
C LEU A 2 27.07 3.91 24.52
N ASP A 3 26.46 3.25 23.54
CA ASP A 3 27.11 2.90 22.28
C ASP A 3 27.27 4.17 21.42
N MET A 4 28.25 4.98 21.80
CA MET A 4 28.59 6.23 21.12
C MET A 4 29.10 5.98 19.70
N GLU A 5 29.72 4.82 19.45
CA GLU A 5 30.22 4.45 18.13
C GLU A 5 29.07 4.31 17.12
N THR A 6 27.98 3.64 17.51
CA THR A 6 26.76 3.56 16.67
C THR A 6 26.19 4.95 16.37
N LEU A 7 26.10 5.84 17.37
CA LEU A 7 25.57 7.18 17.16
C LEU A 7 26.46 8.02 16.24
N GLU A 8 27.78 7.93 16.42
CA GLU A 8 28.76 8.61 15.55
C GLU A 8 28.66 8.13 14.11
N ASN A 9 28.53 6.83 13.88
CA ASN A 9 28.34 6.26 12.55
C ASN A 9 27.07 6.82 11.87
N ARG A 10 25.98 6.99 12.62
CA ARG A 10 24.75 7.62 12.09
C ARG A 10 24.94 9.10 11.76
N MET A 11 25.70 9.83 12.59
CA MET A 11 25.95 11.26 12.39
C MET A 11 26.86 11.57 11.20
N ARG A 12 27.72 10.64 10.75
CA ARG A 12 28.67 10.88 9.64
C ARG A 12 28.03 11.35 8.33
N HIS A 13 26.77 10.98 8.09
CA HIS A 13 26.05 11.33 6.86
C HIS A 13 25.05 12.48 7.06
N LEU A 14 24.96 13.02 8.27
CA LEU A 14 24.03 14.11 8.57
C LEU A 14 24.68 15.47 8.28
N PRO A 15 23.90 16.46 7.80
CA PRO A 15 24.34 17.85 7.79
C PRO A 15 24.75 18.32 9.19
N LEU A 16 25.69 19.27 9.26
CA LEU A 16 26.25 19.74 10.53
C LEU A 16 25.17 20.27 11.49
N GLU A 17 24.16 20.93 10.93
CA GLU A 17 22.99 21.45 11.66
C GLU A 17 22.15 20.35 12.33
N ASN A 18 22.14 19.13 11.80
CA ASN A 18 21.45 17.99 12.41
C ASN A 18 22.34 17.33 13.48
N VAL A 19 23.63 17.18 13.19
CA VAL A 19 24.63 16.63 14.13
C VAL A 19 24.62 17.39 15.46
N PHE A 20 24.50 18.71 15.41
CA PHE A 20 24.43 19.54 16.60
C PHE A 20 23.27 19.16 17.52
N VAL A 21 22.06 18.96 16.96
CA VAL A 21 20.88 18.58 17.75
C VAL A 21 21.05 17.19 18.35
N VAL A 22 21.52 16.22 17.56
CA VAL A 22 21.74 14.84 18.02
C VAL A 22 22.76 14.76 19.16
N ARG A 23 23.80 15.61 19.12
CA ARG A 23 24.79 15.67 20.21
C ARG A 23 24.23 16.29 21.49
N MET A 24 23.43 17.35 21.38
CA MET A 24 22.85 17.98 22.56
C MET A 24 21.69 17.17 23.16
N TYR A 25 20.93 16.48 22.32
CA TYR A 25 19.75 15.72 22.69
C TYR A 25 19.79 14.34 22.02
N PRO A 26 20.64 13.41 22.48
CA PRO A 26 20.75 12.09 21.86
C PRO A 26 19.44 11.32 21.97
N PRO A 27 19.13 10.43 21.01
CA PRO A 27 18.00 9.52 21.14
C PRO A 27 18.18 8.64 22.38
N PRO A 28 17.08 8.11 22.97
CA PRO A 28 17.16 7.17 24.08
C PRO A 28 18.07 5.98 23.74
N PRO A 29 18.78 5.39 24.73
CA PRO A 29 19.69 4.26 24.48
C PRO A 29 19.03 3.10 23.73
N THR A 30 17.74 2.85 24.03
CA THR A 30 16.94 1.79 23.40
C THR A 30 16.60 2.05 21.92
N LYS A 31 16.88 3.25 21.40
CA LYS A 31 16.57 3.70 20.04
C LYS A 31 17.83 4.08 19.24
N MET A 32 19.02 3.78 19.76
CA MET A 32 20.28 4.09 19.07
C MET A 32 20.45 3.29 17.76
N HIS A 33 19.94 2.07 17.70
CA HIS A 33 20.03 1.19 16.52
C HIS A 33 18.83 1.26 15.58
N THR A 34 17.74 1.93 15.99
CA THR A 34 16.51 1.96 15.19
C THR A 34 16.66 2.90 14.00
N LYS A 35 16.11 2.48 12.86
CA LYS A 35 16.02 3.30 11.64
C LYS A 35 14.82 4.26 11.72
N ARG A 36 14.79 5.29 10.88
CA ARG A 36 13.68 6.27 10.76
C ARG A 36 12.26 5.67 10.69
N ARG A 37 12.10 4.46 10.14
CA ARG A 37 10.80 3.77 10.06
C ARG A 37 10.41 3.03 11.34
N GLU A 38 11.36 2.78 12.23
CA GLU A 38 11.20 2.05 13.49
C GLU A 38 11.12 3.00 14.70
N TYR A 39 11.67 4.20 14.57
CA TYR A 39 11.66 5.22 15.60
C TYR A 39 11.50 6.61 15.00
N ARG A 40 10.52 7.34 15.51
CA ARG A 40 10.35 8.77 15.26
C ARG A 40 11.09 9.51 16.36
N TYR A 41 12.12 10.26 16.00
CA TYR A 41 12.90 11.04 16.96
C TYR A 41 12.02 12.08 17.67
N GLU A 42 12.00 12.01 19.00
CA GLU A 42 11.33 12.96 19.86
C GLU A 42 12.38 13.86 20.52
N LEU A 43 12.37 15.14 20.17
CA LEU A 43 13.27 16.12 20.76
C LEU A 43 12.74 16.54 22.13
N VAL A 44 13.34 16.01 23.20
CA VAL A 44 13.10 16.43 24.59
C VAL A 44 13.79 17.78 24.81
N GLY A 45 13.22 18.83 24.24
CA GLY A 45 13.74 20.19 24.33
C GLY A 45 13.54 20.82 25.72
N PRO A 46 13.96 22.07 25.89
CA PRO A 46 13.66 22.84 27.10
C PRO A 46 12.13 22.93 27.32
N PRO A 47 11.68 23.21 28.55
CA PRO A 47 10.27 23.41 28.86
C PRO A 47 9.59 24.39 27.91
N LEU A 48 8.27 24.22 27.72
CA LEU A 48 7.46 25.14 26.93
C LEU A 48 7.62 26.56 27.47
N GLN A 49 8.00 27.47 26.60
CA GLN A 49 8.20 28.88 26.89
C GLN A 49 7.18 29.70 26.10
N ASP A 50 6.63 30.74 26.73
CA ASP A 50 5.83 31.73 26.01
C ASP A 50 6.74 32.59 25.12
N ASP A 51 7.01 32.12 23.91
CA ASP A 51 7.91 32.77 22.96
C ASP A 51 7.13 33.40 21.78
N PRO A 52 7.01 34.75 21.73
CA PRO A 52 6.33 35.45 20.64
C PRO A 52 6.94 35.19 19.26
N VAL A 53 8.25 34.92 19.18
CA VAL A 53 8.93 34.61 17.91
C VAL A 53 8.54 33.23 17.44
N LEU A 54 8.49 32.24 18.33
CA LEU A 54 8.03 30.90 17.98
C LEU A 54 6.58 30.91 17.48
N ARG A 55 5.71 31.68 18.13
CA ARG A 55 4.32 31.87 17.66
C ARG A 55 4.27 32.50 16.28
N ALA A 56 5.07 33.55 16.04
CA ALA A 56 5.14 34.19 14.73
C ALA A 56 5.68 33.23 13.66
N ILE A 57 6.68 32.40 13.98
CA ILE A 57 7.17 31.35 13.09
C ILE A 57 6.06 30.35 12.74
N HIS A 58 5.35 29.82 13.73
CA HIS A 58 4.24 28.87 13.50
C HIS A 58 3.11 29.49 12.68
N ALA A 59 2.75 30.75 12.96
CA ALA A 59 1.76 31.49 12.19
C ALA A 59 2.19 31.66 10.72
N THR A 60 3.47 31.97 10.49
CA THR A 60 4.05 32.10 9.14
C THR A 60 3.98 30.78 8.38
N ILE A 61 4.45 29.68 8.99
CA ILE A 61 4.41 28.34 8.38
C ILE A 61 2.97 27.93 8.06
N ARG A 62 2.01 28.24 8.94
CA ARG A 62 0.59 27.95 8.71
C ARG A 62 0.05 28.74 7.53
N ALA A 63 0.22 30.06 7.54
CA ALA A 63 -0.27 30.94 6.48
C ALA A 63 0.32 30.58 5.12
N MET A 64 1.63 30.33 5.06
CA MET A 64 2.28 29.89 3.82
C MET A 64 1.81 28.48 3.40
N GLY A 65 1.61 27.57 4.36
CA GLY A 65 1.08 26.23 4.10
C GLY A 65 -0.39 26.20 3.64
N GLU A 66 -1.14 27.29 3.75
CA GLU A 66 -2.49 27.41 3.15
C GLU A 66 -2.40 27.73 1.65
N CYS A 67 -1.36 28.47 1.25
CA CYS A 67 -1.11 28.89 -0.13
C CYS A 67 -0.20 27.92 -0.90
N ASP A 68 0.70 27.22 -0.21
CA ASP A 68 1.73 26.37 -0.80
C ASP A 68 1.59 24.91 -0.30
N MET A 69 1.35 24.01 -1.27
CA MET A 69 1.15 22.59 -1.01
C MET A 69 2.41 21.92 -0.44
N TRP A 70 3.61 22.33 -0.87
CA TRP A 70 4.87 21.73 -0.45
C TRP A 70 5.26 22.15 0.96
N ILE A 71 5.03 23.41 1.32
CA ILE A 71 5.21 23.88 2.72
C ILE A 71 4.27 23.10 3.64
N SER A 72 3.04 22.84 3.19
CA SER A 72 2.10 22.02 3.93
C SER A 72 2.57 20.56 4.09
N GLY A 73 3.01 19.95 2.99
CA GLY A 73 3.47 18.56 2.93
C GLY A 73 4.72 18.28 3.75
N ALA A 74 5.66 19.23 3.77
CA ALA A 74 6.92 19.16 4.51
C ALA A 74 6.73 18.91 6.01
N GLY A 75 5.55 19.27 6.55
CA GLY A 75 5.21 19.01 7.95
C GLY A 75 6.17 19.69 8.91
N ILE A 76 6.62 20.91 8.56
CA ILE A 76 7.61 21.67 9.32
C ILE A 76 7.08 21.95 10.72
N PHE A 77 7.86 21.57 11.72
CA PHE A 77 7.59 21.85 13.13
C PHE A 77 8.82 22.50 13.75
N VAL A 78 8.59 23.49 14.61
CA VAL A 78 9.66 24.30 15.20
C VAL A 78 9.50 24.32 16.71
N GLN A 79 10.60 24.17 17.43
CA GLN A 79 10.65 24.29 18.88
C GLN A 79 11.93 24.99 19.34
N ASN A 80 11.89 25.52 20.56
CA ASN A 80 13.08 26.10 21.21
C ASN A 80 14.16 25.04 21.41
N LEU A 81 15.42 25.42 21.26
CA LEU A 81 16.56 24.55 21.53
C LEU A 81 17.39 24.99 22.76
N SER A 82 17.18 26.21 23.25
CA SER A 82 17.88 26.77 24.41
C SER A 82 16.89 27.30 25.46
N HIS A 83 17.35 27.32 26.72
CA HIS A 83 16.61 27.89 27.87
C HIS A 83 16.62 29.43 27.90
N GLY A 84 17.24 30.08 26.91
CA GLY A 84 17.34 31.54 26.88
C GLY A 84 15.97 32.23 26.81
N PRO A 85 15.88 33.50 27.25
CA PRO A 85 14.66 34.29 27.12
C PRO A 85 14.22 34.40 25.63
N PRO A 86 12.95 34.71 25.35
CA PRO A 86 12.51 34.95 23.97
C PRO A 86 13.31 36.12 23.36
N LEU A 87 13.48 36.17 22.05
CA LEU A 87 14.15 37.31 21.40
C LEU A 87 13.29 38.58 21.38
N TRP A 88 11.98 38.44 21.54
CA TRP A 88 11.00 39.52 21.47
C TRP A 88 9.93 39.41 22.57
N PRO A 89 9.47 40.53 23.15
CA PRO A 89 9.98 41.90 22.98
C PRO A 89 11.40 42.07 23.58
N PRO A 90 12.15 43.13 23.20
CA PRO A 90 13.38 43.48 23.89
C PRO A 90 13.12 43.79 25.37
N THR A 91 13.95 43.24 26.24
CA THR A 91 13.92 43.39 27.69
C THR A 91 15.37 43.42 28.18
N SER A 92 15.60 43.88 29.40
CA SER A 92 16.94 43.80 30.03
C SER A 92 17.52 42.38 30.04
N ASN A 93 16.65 41.35 30.14
CA ASN A 93 17.09 39.96 30.21
C ASN A 93 17.60 39.39 28.87
N ASN A 94 17.21 40.00 27.76
CA ASN A 94 17.55 39.51 26.42
C ASN A 94 18.26 40.57 25.56
N GLU A 95 18.65 41.70 26.13
CA GLU A 95 19.24 42.84 25.41
C GLU A 95 20.46 42.40 24.57
N ASP A 96 21.38 41.66 25.21
CA ASP A 96 22.58 41.11 24.57
C ASP A 96 22.34 39.83 23.74
N CYS A 97 21.15 39.25 23.85
CA CYS A 97 20.78 38.03 23.13
C CYS A 97 20.13 38.38 21.78
N ASN A 98 20.94 38.65 20.77
CA ASN A 98 20.47 38.97 19.42
C ASN A 98 20.15 37.73 18.55
N ILE A 99 20.56 36.53 19.00
CA ILE A 99 20.40 35.27 18.28
C ILE A 99 19.92 34.18 19.25
N LYS A 100 18.92 33.40 18.82
CA LYS A 100 18.43 32.21 19.53
C LYS A 100 18.39 31.01 18.57
N LEU A 101 18.67 29.83 19.11
CA LEU A 101 18.67 28.59 18.33
C LEU A 101 17.32 27.90 18.43
N TYR A 102 16.79 27.49 17.29
CA TYR A 102 15.55 26.73 17.19
C TYR A 102 15.82 25.41 16.46
N ALA A 103 15.13 24.35 16.88
CA ALA A 103 15.12 23.09 16.16
C ALA A 103 13.97 23.06 15.16
N TRP A 104 14.30 22.73 13.92
CA TRP A 104 13.39 22.63 12.78
C TRP A 104 13.27 21.18 12.38
N ASN A 105 12.13 20.59 12.70
CA ASN A 105 11.80 19.23 12.33
C ASN A 105 11.01 19.22 11.02
N ARG A 106 11.33 18.27 10.14
CA ARG A 106 10.66 18.04 8.86
C ARG A 106 10.23 16.58 8.83
N MET A 107 9.08 16.29 8.22
CA MET A 107 8.58 14.92 8.18
C MET A 107 9.57 13.94 7.52
N GLU A 108 10.36 14.43 6.57
CA GLU A 108 11.36 13.62 5.85
C GLU A 108 12.73 13.49 6.53
N CYS A 109 12.98 14.28 7.57
CA CYS A 109 14.24 14.20 8.30
C CYS A 109 14.07 13.29 9.53
N GLU A 110 15.05 12.43 9.77
CA GLU A 110 15.08 11.65 11.01
C GLU A 110 15.33 12.55 12.22
N PHE A 111 16.27 13.49 12.09
CA PHE A 111 16.63 14.43 13.14
C PHE A 111 16.30 15.86 12.70
N PRO A 112 15.90 16.75 13.62
CA PRO A 112 15.70 18.16 13.30
C PRO A 112 17.04 18.86 13.01
N SER A 113 16.98 19.95 12.25
CA SER A 113 18.12 20.82 11.98
C SER A 113 18.10 22.00 12.98
N VAL A 114 19.25 22.41 13.50
CA VAL A 114 19.36 23.66 14.27
C VAL A 114 19.51 24.85 13.33
N LEU A 115 18.70 25.88 13.49
CA LEU A 115 18.88 27.14 12.78
C LEU A 115 18.97 28.32 13.76
N PRO A 116 19.98 29.19 13.62
CA PRO A 116 20.03 30.47 14.30
C PRO A 116 18.96 31.41 13.76
N VAL A 117 18.23 32.05 14.67
CA VAL A 117 17.20 33.03 14.35
C VAL A 117 17.54 34.36 15.02
N SER A 118 17.31 35.46 14.29
CA SER A 118 17.45 36.84 14.78
C SER A 118 16.25 37.67 14.33
N ILE A 119 16.14 38.91 14.81
CA ILE A 119 15.06 39.85 14.45
C ILE A 119 15.67 41.10 13.84
N LYS A 120 15.25 41.41 12.61
CA LYS A 120 15.62 42.63 11.91
C LYS A 120 15.05 43.86 12.64
N ASP A 121 15.91 44.84 12.88
CA ASP A 121 15.59 46.11 13.53
C ASP A 121 14.91 45.91 14.90
N ARG A 122 15.42 44.97 15.70
CA ARG A 122 14.85 44.49 16.96
C ARG A 122 14.46 45.60 17.95
N HIS A 123 15.13 46.73 17.95
CA HIS A 123 14.85 47.82 18.90
C HIS A 123 13.74 48.78 18.44
N LEU A 124 13.24 48.64 17.21
CA LEU A 124 12.08 49.42 16.77
C LEU A 124 10.81 48.88 17.43
N HIS A 125 9.99 49.76 18.02
CA HIS A 125 8.69 49.45 18.63
C HIS A 125 7.61 48.96 17.65
N SER A 126 7.99 48.52 16.44
CA SER A 126 7.07 47.97 15.46
C SER A 126 6.68 46.53 15.82
N PRO A 127 5.45 46.10 15.48
CA PRO A 127 5.01 44.72 15.71
C PRO A 127 5.94 43.67 15.08
N LEU A 128 6.02 42.50 15.71
CA LEU A 128 6.76 41.37 15.16
C LEU A 128 6.00 40.82 13.94
N ARG A 129 6.62 40.93 12.76
CA ARG A 129 6.13 40.38 11.50
C ARG A 129 7.09 39.34 10.95
N SER A 130 6.58 38.42 10.14
CA SER A 130 7.33 37.33 9.50
C SER A 130 8.58 37.79 8.76
N GLU A 131 8.50 38.94 8.07
CA GLU A 131 9.59 39.46 7.23
C GLU A 131 10.78 39.96 8.05
N ARG A 132 10.54 40.27 9.34
CA ARG A 132 11.59 40.69 10.28
C ARG A 132 12.28 39.51 10.93
N ILE A 133 11.72 38.31 10.87
CA ILE A 133 12.36 37.12 11.42
C ILE A 133 13.42 36.67 10.42
N LEU A 134 14.69 36.71 10.83
CA LEU A 134 15.82 36.30 10.02
C LEU A 134 16.29 34.91 10.45
N VAL A 135 16.52 34.03 9.49
CA VAL A 135 17.07 32.68 9.70
C VAL A 135 18.44 32.62 9.04
N LYS A 136 19.44 32.06 9.73
CA LYS A 136 20.80 31.90 9.20
C LYS A 136 20.98 30.52 8.59
N VAL A 137 21.20 30.46 7.29
CA VAL A 137 21.45 29.22 6.55
C VAL A 137 22.73 29.36 5.75
N LYS A 138 23.65 28.40 5.88
CA LYS A 138 24.97 28.41 5.21
C LYS A 138 25.70 29.76 5.36
N GLY A 139 25.67 30.31 6.56
CA GLY A 139 26.33 31.58 6.90
C GLY A 139 25.57 32.86 6.51
N LYS A 140 24.51 32.77 5.70
CA LYS A 140 23.75 33.93 5.21
C LYS A 140 22.44 34.10 5.96
N TRP A 141 22.08 35.34 6.30
CA TRP A 141 20.78 35.68 6.88
C TRP A 141 19.76 35.93 5.78
N THR A 142 18.58 35.34 5.91
CA THR A 142 17.44 35.53 5.00
C THR A 142 16.15 35.67 5.81
N SER A 143 15.14 36.35 5.27
CA SER A 143 13.84 36.41 5.93
C SER A 143 13.19 35.02 5.96
N LEU A 144 12.38 34.78 6.99
CA LEU A 144 11.71 33.51 7.20
C LEU A 144 10.84 33.08 5.99
N PRO A 145 9.99 33.93 5.40
CA PRO A 145 9.20 33.52 4.22
C PRO A 145 10.08 33.12 3.04
N LYS A 146 11.09 33.93 2.72
CA LYS A 146 12.00 33.67 1.60
C LYS A 146 12.79 32.37 1.79
N TRP A 147 13.17 32.06 3.02
CA TRP A 147 13.81 30.79 3.32
C TRP A 147 12.84 29.61 3.15
N LEU A 148 11.61 29.72 3.64
CA LEU A 148 10.61 28.65 3.49
C LEU A 148 10.32 28.33 2.02
N GLU A 149 10.22 29.36 1.17
CA GLU A 149 10.08 29.21 -0.30
C GLU A 149 11.27 28.46 -0.91
N ALA A 150 12.49 28.91 -0.60
CA ALA A 150 13.71 28.30 -1.14
C ALA A 150 13.92 26.85 -0.64
N GLU A 151 13.49 26.56 0.59
CA GLU A 151 13.59 25.21 1.16
C GLU A 151 12.66 24.24 0.41
N THR A 152 11.46 24.68 0.01
CA THR A 152 10.50 23.82 -0.70
C THR A 152 10.87 23.47 -2.13
N ASP A 153 11.68 24.30 -2.80
CA ASP A 153 12.17 24.02 -4.15
C ASP A 153 13.14 22.82 -4.21
N THR A 154 13.69 22.41 -3.07
CA THR A 154 14.80 21.43 -3.02
C THR A 154 14.37 19.99 -2.74
N CYS A 155 13.08 19.70 -2.56
CA CYS A 155 12.63 18.42 -1.99
C CYS A 155 11.95 17.45 -2.97
N TRP A 156 12.43 16.20 -2.92
CA TRP A 156 12.03 15.00 -3.64
C TRP A 156 10.66 14.45 -3.19
N TYR A 157 9.57 15.22 -3.36
CA TYR A 157 8.23 14.82 -2.90
C TYR A 157 7.40 14.04 -3.93
N SER A 158 7.99 13.56 -5.03
CA SER A 158 7.26 12.75 -6.03
C SER A 158 6.57 11.54 -5.40
N ASP A 159 7.25 10.89 -4.46
CA ASP A 159 6.80 9.59 -3.94
C ASP A 159 5.61 9.73 -2.97
N ASN A 160 5.33 10.95 -2.49
CA ASN A 160 4.28 11.24 -1.51
C ASN A 160 3.34 12.39 -1.94
N ALA A 161 3.31 12.75 -3.23
CA ALA A 161 2.49 13.88 -3.73
C ALA A 161 1.01 13.80 -3.28
N ILE A 162 0.42 12.59 -3.30
CA ILE A 162 -0.96 12.37 -2.85
C ILE A 162 -1.15 12.67 -1.36
N LEU A 163 -0.22 12.23 -0.50
CA LEU A 163 -0.29 12.49 0.94
C LEU A 163 -0.09 13.99 1.24
N THR A 164 0.82 14.63 0.52
CA THR A 164 1.08 16.07 0.60
C THR A 164 -0.15 16.88 0.19
N GLN A 165 -0.78 16.52 -0.93
CA GLN A 165 -2.04 17.12 -1.39
C GLN A 165 -3.16 16.97 -0.36
N ARG A 166 -3.33 15.76 0.22
CA ARG A 166 -4.34 15.51 1.26
C ARG A 166 -4.13 16.40 2.49
N LYS A 167 -2.90 16.53 2.97
CA LYS A 167 -2.58 17.43 4.10
C LYS A 167 -2.87 18.89 3.77
N TRP A 168 -2.53 19.32 2.56
CA TRP A 168 -2.80 20.68 2.09
C TRP A 168 -4.30 20.98 2.03
N TRP A 169 -5.11 20.09 1.47
CA TRP A 169 -6.57 20.21 1.46
C TRP A 169 -7.18 20.24 2.86
N MET A 170 -6.67 19.44 3.79
CA MET A 170 -7.13 19.50 5.19
C MET A 170 -6.82 20.83 5.87
N ARG A 171 -5.78 21.56 5.44
CA ARG A 171 -5.35 22.82 6.07
C ARG A 171 -5.99 24.05 5.47
N ASN A 172 -6.07 24.13 4.14
CA ASN A 172 -6.54 25.33 3.48
C ASN A 172 -8.07 25.47 3.48
N SER A 173 -8.81 24.47 3.96
CA SER A 173 -10.28 24.39 3.92
C SER A 173 -10.86 24.62 2.52
N LYS A 174 -10.03 24.53 1.47
CA LYS A 174 -10.46 24.64 0.09
C LYS A 174 -11.04 23.29 -0.28
N TYR A 175 -12.32 23.28 -0.56
CA TYR A 175 -12.95 22.18 -1.27
C TYR A 175 -12.66 22.35 -2.76
N PHE A 176 -12.33 21.26 -3.44
CA PHE A 176 -12.37 21.26 -4.90
C PHE A 176 -13.84 21.26 -5.30
N PRO A 177 -14.38 22.32 -5.94
CA PRO A 177 -15.80 22.42 -6.24
C PRO A 177 -16.11 21.50 -7.43
N LEU A 178 -16.08 20.19 -7.18
CA LEU A 178 -16.18 19.17 -8.21
C LEU A 178 -17.42 19.39 -9.07
N MET A 179 -18.52 19.87 -8.47
CA MET A 179 -19.79 20.13 -9.13
C MET A 179 -19.82 21.38 -10.02
N GLU A 180 -18.91 22.33 -9.81
CA GLU A 180 -18.79 23.55 -10.63
C GLU A 180 -17.94 23.32 -11.89
N LEU A 181 -17.25 22.17 -11.99
CA LEU A 181 -16.52 21.82 -13.20
C LEU A 181 -17.45 21.55 -14.40
N PRO A 182 -17.01 21.88 -15.63
CA PRO A 182 -17.62 21.39 -16.86
C PRO A 182 -17.88 19.89 -16.81
N LYS A 183 -18.98 19.45 -17.43
CA LYS A 183 -19.46 18.07 -17.39
C LYS A 183 -18.38 17.08 -17.86
N GLU A 184 -17.61 17.47 -18.86
CA GLU A 184 -16.54 16.67 -19.48
C GLU A 184 -15.42 16.36 -18.48
N LEU A 185 -15.01 17.37 -17.71
CA LEU A 185 -13.98 17.21 -16.68
C LEU A 185 -14.49 16.40 -15.50
N ARG A 186 -15.74 16.63 -15.06
CA ARG A 186 -16.38 15.79 -14.03
C ARG A 186 -16.43 14.33 -14.46
N ILE A 187 -16.87 14.04 -15.68
CA ILE A 187 -16.92 12.67 -16.21
C ILE A 187 -15.50 12.07 -16.28
N SER A 188 -14.49 12.84 -16.70
CA SER A 188 -13.10 12.37 -16.73
C SER A 188 -12.57 12.03 -15.34
N ILE A 189 -12.84 12.88 -14.34
CA ILE A 189 -12.49 12.66 -12.94
C ILE A 189 -13.24 11.45 -12.39
N TYR A 190 -14.54 11.33 -12.65
CA TYR A 190 -15.32 10.16 -12.24
C TYR A 190 -14.79 8.88 -12.88
N ARG A 191 -14.41 8.89 -14.15
CA ARG A 191 -13.76 7.73 -14.81
C ARG A 191 -12.41 7.39 -14.18
N HIS A 192 -11.64 8.36 -13.70
CA HIS A 192 -10.36 8.08 -13.04
C HIS A 192 -10.53 7.61 -11.59
N ILE A 193 -11.49 8.18 -10.85
CA ILE A 193 -11.77 7.83 -9.45
C ILE A 193 -12.47 6.47 -9.37
N LEU A 194 -13.48 6.26 -10.22
CA LEU A 194 -14.33 5.07 -10.21
C LEU A 194 -13.83 3.99 -11.17
N GLY A 195 -12.79 4.25 -11.97
CA GLY A 195 -12.37 3.39 -13.06
C GLY A 195 -13.35 3.42 -14.24
N THR A 196 -13.26 2.42 -15.11
CA THR A 196 -14.28 2.23 -16.15
C THR A 196 -15.60 1.93 -15.44
N ILE A 197 -16.51 2.90 -15.36
CA ILE A 197 -17.84 2.71 -14.78
C ILE A 197 -18.60 1.73 -15.68
N ARG A 198 -18.42 0.43 -15.44
CA ARG A 198 -19.22 -0.65 -15.99
C ARG A 198 -20.40 -0.85 -15.01
N PRO A 199 -21.63 -1.08 -15.50
CA PRO A 199 -22.72 -1.50 -14.62
C PRO A 199 -22.23 -2.68 -13.77
N HIS A 200 -22.41 -2.57 -12.45
CA HIS A 200 -21.85 -3.44 -11.43
C HIS A 200 -22.03 -4.94 -11.74
N THR A 201 -21.00 -5.56 -12.33
CA THR A 201 -20.63 -7.00 -12.21
C THR A 201 -19.19 -7.23 -12.69
N VAL A 202 -18.26 -6.29 -12.42
CA VAL A 202 -16.82 -6.60 -12.50
C VAL A 202 -16.26 -6.50 -11.09
N VAL A 203 -15.83 -7.65 -10.57
CA VAL A 203 -15.16 -7.76 -9.27
C VAL A 203 -13.72 -7.26 -9.44
N GLU A 204 -13.55 -5.93 -9.50
CA GLU A 204 -12.26 -5.28 -9.83
C GLU A 204 -11.20 -5.35 -8.72
N ASN A 205 -11.56 -5.77 -7.51
CA ASN A 205 -10.58 -6.41 -6.65
C ASN A 205 -10.51 -7.86 -7.10
N GLY A 206 -9.82 -8.11 -8.23
CA GLY A 206 -9.71 -9.41 -8.89
C GLY A 206 -9.78 -10.50 -7.84
N ILE A 207 -10.84 -11.30 -7.90
CA ILE A 207 -11.25 -12.12 -6.78
C ILE A 207 -10.04 -12.97 -6.40
N LYS A 208 -9.40 -12.64 -5.28
CA LYS A 208 -8.28 -13.43 -4.77
C LYS A 208 -8.78 -14.86 -4.63
N ASP A 209 -8.06 -15.87 -5.08
CA ASP A 209 -8.59 -17.22 -5.30
C ASP A 209 -9.44 -17.77 -4.13
N ALA A 210 -9.04 -17.50 -2.88
CA ALA A 210 -9.81 -17.86 -1.67
C ALA A 210 -11.22 -17.24 -1.59
N ARG A 211 -11.35 -16.01 -2.08
CA ARG A 211 -12.62 -15.29 -2.14
C ARG A 211 -13.53 -15.82 -3.25
N ILE A 212 -13.01 -16.51 -4.28
CA ILE A 212 -13.87 -17.10 -5.32
C ILE A 212 -14.65 -18.27 -4.72
N PHE A 213 -13.95 -19.19 -4.05
CA PHE A 213 -14.63 -20.28 -3.35
C PHE A 213 -15.64 -19.76 -2.34
N THR A 214 -15.26 -18.77 -1.52
CA THR A 214 -16.19 -18.14 -0.57
C THR A 214 -17.40 -17.50 -1.27
N PHE A 215 -17.18 -16.78 -2.38
CA PHE A 215 -18.25 -16.18 -3.19
C PHE A 215 -19.21 -17.24 -3.76
N LEU A 216 -18.69 -18.42 -4.08
CA LEU A 216 -19.46 -19.54 -4.60
C LEU A 216 -20.07 -20.41 -3.48
N GLY A 217 -19.87 -20.07 -2.21
CA GLY A 217 -20.33 -20.86 -1.08
C GLY A 217 -19.55 -22.17 -0.89
N VAL A 218 -18.34 -22.27 -1.46
CA VAL A 218 -17.50 -23.47 -1.39
C VAL A 218 -16.53 -23.36 -0.22
N THR A 219 -16.54 -24.33 0.67
CA THR A 219 -15.53 -24.55 1.70
C THR A 219 -14.57 -25.65 1.25
N LEU A 220 -13.26 -25.47 1.45
CA LEU A 220 -12.24 -26.40 0.94
C LEU A 220 -11.60 -27.30 2.01
N PHE A 221 -11.97 -27.11 3.28
CA PHE A 221 -11.41 -27.85 4.41
C PHE A 221 -12.43 -28.01 5.55
N PRO A 222 -12.47 -29.17 6.24
CA PRO A 222 -11.62 -30.37 6.07
C PRO A 222 -11.86 -31.14 4.78
N GLN A 223 -13.02 -30.95 4.17
CA GLN A 223 -13.41 -31.51 2.88
C GLN A 223 -13.92 -30.40 1.96
N VAL A 224 -14.03 -30.68 0.67
CA VAL A 224 -14.68 -29.75 -0.26
C VAL A 224 -16.18 -29.90 -0.13
N ASP A 225 -16.85 -28.84 0.30
CA ASP A 225 -18.30 -28.81 0.52
C ASP A 225 -18.91 -27.51 -0.05
N ILE A 226 -20.19 -27.56 -0.43
CA ILE A 226 -20.91 -26.46 -1.06
C ILE A 226 -22.10 -26.09 -0.20
N ASP A 227 -22.03 -24.91 0.40
CA ASP A 227 -23.17 -24.25 1.01
C ASP A 227 -23.86 -23.35 -0.02
N ASN A 228 -24.88 -23.90 -0.69
CA ASN A 228 -25.71 -23.15 -1.64
C ASN A 228 -26.37 -21.92 -1.01
N SER A 229 -26.60 -21.91 0.31
CA SER A 229 -27.20 -20.77 1.01
C SER A 229 -26.21 -19.62 1.22
N ALA A 230 -24.91 -19.94 1.33
CA ALA A 230 -23.83 -18.96 1.38
C ALA A 230 -23.38 -18.49 -0.02
N SER A 231 -23.77 -19.20 -1.08
CA SER A 231 -23.36 -18.90 -2.45
C SER A 231 -23.97 -17.61 -2.99
N SER A 232 -23.12 -16.64 -3.31
CA SER A 232 -23.47 -15.42 -4.03
C SER A 232 -23.39 -15.58 -5.56
N GLY A 233 -23.03 -16.78 -6.05
CA GLY A 233 -22.90 -17.05 -7.49
C GLY A 233 -24.20 -16.79 -8.28
N HIS A 234 -25.36 -17.00 -7.66
CA HIS A 234 -26.66 -16.76 -8.28
C HIS A 234 -26.87 -15.30 -8.74
N ILE A 235 -26.18 -14.33 -8.13
CA ILE A 235 -26.23 -12.92 -8.52
C ILE A 235 -25.83 -12.74 -9.99
N LEU A 236 -24.86 -13.51 -10.49
CA LEU A 236 -24.42 -13.45 -11.89
C LEU A 236 -25.53 -13.86 -12.88
N ARG A 237 -26.52 -14.64 -12.44
CA ARG A 237 -27.72 -14.97 -13.24
C ARG A 237 -28.77 -13.86 -13.25
N THR A 238 -28.79 -13.02 -12.21
CA THR A 238 -29.80 -11.95 -12.05
C THR A 238 -29.53 -10.70 -12.90
N VAL A 239 -28.40 -10.63 -13.59
CA VAL A 239 -28.00 -9.46 -14.39
C VAL A 239 -28.11 -9.81 -15.88
N PRO A 240 -29.30 -9.71 -16.50
CA PRO A 240 -29.53 -10.12 -17.88
C PRO A 240 -28.80 -9.23 -18.90
N THR A 241 -28.39 -8.02 -18.50
CA THR A 241 -27.64 -7.09 -19.34
C THR A 241 -26.14 -7.39 -19.39
N LEU A 242 -25.67 -8.40 -18.66
CA LEU A 242 -24.25 -8.75 -18.63
C LEU A 242 -23.83 -9.50 -19.91
N THR A 243 -23.21 -8.77 -20.83
CA THR A 243 -22.76 -9.31 -22.13
C THR A 243 -21.33 -9.82 -22.11
N THR A 244 -20.50 -9.31 -21.20
CA THR A 244 -19.09 -9.66 -21.06
C THR A 244 -18.72 -9.81 -19.60
N LEU A 245 -18.11 -10.94 -19.24
CA LEU A 245 -17.56 -11.21 -17.91
C LEU A 245 -16.06 -11.50 -18.05
N GLU A 246 -15.23 -10.70 -17.39
CA GLU A 246 -13.79 -10.93 -17.29
C GLU A 246 -13.46 -11.56 -15.93
N ILE A 247 -12.84 -12.73 -15.94
CA ILE A 247 -12.40 -13.45 -14.74
C ILE A 247 -10.87 -13.41 -14.72
N LYS A 248 -10.31 -12.67 -13.76
CA LYS A 248 -8.87 -12.47 -13.63
C LYS A 248 -8.26 -13.41 -12.60
N PHE A 249 -7.29 -14.21 -13.04
CA PHE A 249 -6.50 -15.10 -12.20
C PHE A 249 -5.15 -14.46 -11.83
N PRO A 250 -4.82 -14.31 -10.54
CA PRO A 250 -3.61 -13.63 -10.09
C PRO A 250 -2.33 -14.46 -10.36
N ASN A 251 -1.18 -13.81 -10.59
CA ASN A 251 0.08 -14.55 -10.74
C ASN A 251 0.42 -15.32 -9.45
N PRO A 252 0.49 -16.67 -9.45
CA PRO A 252 0.71 -17.47 -8.25
C PRO A 252 2.09 -17.22 -7.61
N TYR A 253 3.04 -16.67 -8.37
CA TYR A 253 4.41 -16.42 -7.92
C TYR A 253 4.60 -15.03 -7.31
N HIS A 254 3.59 -14.16 -7.41
CA HIS A 254 3.69 -12.82 -6.85
C HIS A 254 3.78 -12.89 -5.31
N LYS A 255 4.79 -12.26 -4.71
CA LYS A 255 5.12 -12.41 -3.27
C LYS A 255 3.97 -12.09 -2.32
N ARG A 256 3.07 -11.17 -2.71
CA ARG A 256 1.87 -10.81 -1.92
C ARG A 256 0.71 -11.82 -2.10
N ILE A 257 0.74 -12.65 -3.15
CA ILE A 257 -0.30 -13.62 -3.50
C ILE A 257 -0.05 -14.99 -2.86
N ARG A 258 1.17 -15.25 -2.32
CA ARG A 258 1.35 -16.37 -1.38
C ARG A 258 0.41 -16.30 -0.18
N GLN A 259 0.02 -15.08 0.23
CA GLN A 259 -1.01 -14.86 1.24
C GLN A 259 -2.44 -14.94 0.69
N ALA A 260 -2.66 -15.32 -0.57
CA ALA A 260 -3.98 -15.44 -1.18
C ALA A 260 -4.30 -16.88 -1.62
N ASP A 261 -3.31 -17.78 -1.57
CA ASP A 261 -3.54 -19.22 -1.66
C ASP A 261 -4.44 -19.63 -0.48
N VAL A 262 -5.58 -20.25 -0.81
CA VAL A 262 -6.59 -20.64 0.17
C VAL A 262 -6.03 -21.64 1.16
N TRP A 263 -5.16 -22.53 0.68
CA TRP A 263 -4.52 -23.55 1.51
C TRP A 263 -3.40 -22.97 2.37
N TYR A 264 -2.77 -21.87 1.96
CA TYR A 264 -1.81 -21.15 2.80
C TYR A 264 -2.48 -20.51 4.01
N HIS A 265 -3.65 -19.88 3.82
CA HIS A 265 -4.42 -19.33 4.94
C HIS A 265 -4.90 -20.40 5.89
N LEU A 266 -5.34 -21.53 5.34
CA LEU A 266 -5.78 -22.68 6.11
C LEU A 266 -4.65 -23.28 6.96
N ASP A 267 -3.47 -23.54 6.38
CA ASP A 267 -2.29 -24.01 7.12
C ASP A 267 -1.92 -23.03 8.24
N ARG A 268 -1.94 -21.73 7.96
CA ARG A 268 -1.66 -20.70 8.97
C ARG A 268 -2.69 -20.71 10.10
N ASP A 269 -3.97 -20.81 9.78
CA ASP A 269 -5.05 -20.72 10.77
C ASP A 269 -5.15 -22.02 11.60
N LEU A 270 -4.84 -23.17 11.01
CA LEU A 270 -4.65 -24.46 11.70
C LEU A 270 -3.45 -24.42 12.65
N ARG A 271 -2.27 -23.97 12.17
CA ARG A 271 -1.07 -23.80 13.03
C ARG A 271 -1.26 -22.80 14.15
N ALA A 272 -2.11 -21.80 13.93
CA ALA A 272 -2.45 -20.80 14.94
C ALA A 272 -3.53 -21.30 15.94
N GLY A 273 -3.99 -22.55 15.83
CA GLY A 273 -5.01 -23.13 16.70
C GLY A 273 -6.39 -22.46 16.56
N ARG A 274 -6.64 -21.72 15.47
CA ARG A 274 -7.88 -20.95 15.31
C ARG A 274 -9.06 -21.77 14.80
N LEU A 275 -8.80 -22.94 14.21
CA LEU A 275 -9.81 -23.80 13.60
C LEU A 275 -10.11 -25.08 14.41
N GLY A 276 -9.73 -25.11 15.70
CA GLY A 276 -10.07 -26.19 16.64
C GLY A 276 -8.85 -26.83 17.31
N ASN A 277 -9.11 -27.68 18.31
CA ASN A 277 -8.12 -28.36 19.16
C ASN A 277 -7.24 -29.41 18.45
N GLY A 278 -7.07 -29.32 17.13
CA GLY A 278 -6.18 -30.23 16.39
C GLY A 278 -4.73 -30.01 16.81
N ASN A 279 -3.99 -31.09 17.08
CA ASN A 279 -2.57 -30.98 17.34
C ASN A 279 -1.88 -30.49 16.06
N ALA A 280 -0.99 -29.50 16.18
CA ALA A 280 -0.22 -28.99 15.04
C ALA A 280 0.60 -30.09 14.33
N ASP A 281 0.84 -31.20 15.01
CA ASP A 281 1.53 -32.38 14.48
C ASP A 281 0.73 -33.12 13.39
N ASP A 282 -0.61 -33.09 13.43
CA ASP A 282 -1.47 -33.78 12.45
C ASP A 282 -1.36 -33.18 11.03
N PHE A 283 -0.71 -32.01 10.91
CA PHE A 283 -0.57 -31.25 9.67
C PHE A 283 0.87 -31.16 9.15
N LYS A 284 1.86 -31.73 9.85
CA LYS A 284 3.28 -31.65 9.44
C LYS A 284 3.54 -32.27 8.07
N ASP A 285 2.83 -33.34 7.75
CA ASP A 285 3.00 -34.09 6.51
C ASP A 285 2.01 -33.66 5.40
N LYS A 286 1.10 -32.73 5.70
CA LYS A 286 0.16 -32.21 4.69
C LYS A 286 0.84 -31.19 3.80
N ARG A 287 0.46 -31.20 2.51
CA ARG A 287 0.97 -30.24 1.52
C ARG A 287 0.46 -28.84 1.84
N GLN A 288 1.36 -27.86 1.81
CA GLN A 288 1.04 -26.46 2.12
C GLN A 288 0.40 -25.70 0.95
N HIS A 289 0.49 -26.24 -0.26
CA HIS A 289 0.11 -25.56 -1.49
C HIS A 289 -0.67 -26.49 -2.42
N ALA A 290 -1.72 -25.96 -3.03
CA ALA A 290 -2.44 -26.63 -4.09
C ALA A 290 -1.77 -26.44 -5.45
N CYS A 291 -1.99 -27.39 -6.35
CA CYS A 291 -1.69 -27.19 -7.76
C CYS A 291 -2.53 -26.03 -8.31
N TYR A 292 -1.87 -24.94 -8.71
CA TYR A 292 -2.58 -23.74 -9.16
C TYR A 292 -3.45 -24.00 -10.40
N LYS A 293 -2.96 -24.79 -11.36
CA LYS A 293 -3.73 -25.26 -12.52
C LYS A 293 -5.03 -25.95 -12.10
N THR A 294 -4.95 -26.89 -11.18
CA THR A 294 -6.10 -27.66 -10.69
C THR A 294 -7.07 -26.78 -9.90
N THR A 295 -6.56 -25.87 -9.07
CA THR A 295 -7.38 -24.91 -8.33
C THR A 295 -8.16 -24.00 -9.28
N VAL A 296 -7.53 -23.49 -10.34
CA VAL A 296 -8.22 -22.69 -11.36
C VAL A 296 -9.29 -23.53 -12.08
N ASP A 297 -8.98 -24.77 -12.46
CA ASP A 297 -9.97 -25.67 -13.08
C ASP A 297 -11.18 -25.93 -12.16
N TRP A 298 -10.95 -26.14 -10.86
CA TRP A 298 -12.02 -26.27 -9.86
C TRP A 298 -12.85 -25.00 -9.74
N ILE A 299 -12.21 -23.83 -9.64
CA ILE A 299 -12.89 -22.54 -9.60
C ILE A 299 -13.84 -22.38 -10.78
N VAL A 300 -13.35 -22.66 -12.00
CA VAL A 300 -14.19 -22.52 -13.19
C VAL A 300 -15.29 -23.60 -13.22
N THR A 301 -15.04 -24.81 -12.71
CA THR A 301 -16.07 -25.84 -12.53
C THR A 301 -17.21 -25.36 -11.63
N PHE A 302 -16.91 -24.79 -10.48
CA PHE A 302 -17.93 -24.28 -9.56
C PHE A 302 -18.65 -23.02 -10.09
N ILE A 303 -17.97 -22.14 -10.82
CA ILE A 303 -18.61 -20.93 -11.35
C ILE A 303 -19.40 -21.18 -12.63
N PHE A 304 -19.12 -22.25 -13.38
CA PHE A 304 -19.74 -22.57 -14.67
C PHE A 304 -21.28 -22.52 -14.66
N PRO A 305 -22.00 -23.15 -13.69
CA PRO A 305 -23.46 -23.03 -13.59
C PRO A 305 -23.96 -21.59 -13.54
N HIS A 306 -23.16 -20.66 -13.02
CA HIS A 306 -23.54 -19.28 -12.76
C HIS A 306 -23.17 -18.32 -13.90
N ILE A 307 -22.36 -18.74 -14.88
CA ILE A 307 -21.85 -17.84 -15.93
C ILE A 307 -22.13 -18.34 -17.35
N LYS A 308 -22.61 -19.58 -17.51
CA LYS A 308 -22.83 -20.20 -18.82
C LYS A 308 -23.84 -19.51 -19.73
N HIS A 309 -24.68 -18.63 -19.18
CA HIS A 309 -25.62 -17.80 -19.95
C HIS A 309 -24.99 -16.50 -20.49
N ILE A 310 -23.76 -16.16 -20.08
CA ILE A 310 -23.09 -14.92 -20.46
C ILE A 310 -22.42 -15.10 -21.83
N PRO A 311 -22.66 -14.23 -22.82
CA PRO A 311 -22.18 -14.42 -24.18
C PRO A 311 -20.65 -14.44 -24.32
N ASN A 312 -19.95 -13.57 -23.59
CA ASN A 312 -18.51 -13.41 -23.69
C ASN A 312 -17.86 -13.54 -22.31
N VAL A 313 -17.34 -14.72 -21.99
CA VAL A 313 -16.53 -14.92 -20.78
C VAL A 313 -15.06 -14.93 -21.17
N LEU A 314 -14.26 -14.05 -20.58
CA LEU A 314 -12.84 -13.92 -20.84
C LEU A 314 -12.04 -14.29 -19.59
N PHE A 315 -11.14 -15.25 -19.72
CA PHE A 315 -10.17 -15.58 -18.67
C PHE A 315 -8.89 -14.77 -18.91
N ILE A 316 -8.49 -13.95 -17.93
CA ILE A 316 -7.31 -13.09 -18.04
C ILE A 316 -6.36 -13.33 -16.87
N GLY A 317 -5.08 -12.98 -17.04
CA GLY A 317 -4.06 -13.15 -16.00
C GLY A 317 -3.32 -14.48 -16.09
N ALA A 318 -2.91 -15.03 -14.93
CA ALA A 318 -2.17 -16.29 -14.87
C ALA A 318 -3.15 -17.46 -14.88
N ILE A 319 -3.41 -17.99 -16.07
CA ILE A 319 -4.16 -19.22 -16.31
C ILE A 319 -3.39 -20.02 -17.36
N GLU A 320 -3.28 -21.33 -17.17
CA GLU A 320 -2.64 -22.18 -18.18
C GLU A 320 -3.54 -22.26 -19.41
N SER A 321 -2.94 -22.11 -20.60
CA SER A 321 -3.66 -22.10 -21.88
C SER A 321 -4.52 -23.35 -22.09
N SER A 322 -4.08 -24.53 -21.60
CA SER A 322 -4.89 -25.75 -21.66
C SER A 322 -6.21 -25.63 -20.90
N VAL A 323 -6.19 -25.02 -19.71
CA VAL A 323 -7.38 -24.76 -18.88
C VAL A 323 -8.22 -23.64 -19.50
N ALA A 324 -7.60 -22.54 -19.93
CA ALA A 324 -8.31 -21.44 -20.58
C ALA A 324 -9.05 -21.89 -21.85
N ASN A 325 -8.40 -22.70 -22.70
CA ASN A 325 -8.97 -23.21 -23.94
C ASN A 325 -10.11 -24.20 -23.67
N LYS A 326 -9.94 -25.12 -22.70
CA LYS A 326 -10.99 -26.05 -22.26
C LYS A 326 -12.26 -25.29 -21.87
N TRP A 327 -12.14 -24.29 -20.99
CA TRP A 327 -13.31 -23.57 -20.49
C TRP A 327 -13.90 -22.58 -21.49
N SER A 328 -13.08 -21.93 -22.31
CA SER A 328 -13.58 -21.06 -23.39
C SER A 328 -14.38 -21.86 -24.41
N TYR A 329 -13.93 -23.07 -24.76
CA TYR A 329 -14.67 -23.99 -25.62
C TYR A 329 -16.02 -24.38 -24.99
N MET A 330 -16.02 -24.82 -23.73
CA MET A 330 -17.25 -25.26 -23.05
C MET A 330 -18.27 -24.13 -22.90
N LEU A 331 -17.85 -22.92 -22.50
CA LEU A 331 -18.73 -21.77 -22.35
C LEU A 331 -19.31 -21.30 -23.70
N ASN A 332 -18.48 -21.25 -24.75
CA ASN A 332 -18.97 -20.89 -26.09
C ASN A 332 -19.99 -21.92 -26.62
N LYS A 333 -19.72 -23.21 -26.42
CA LYS A 333 -20.63 -24.30 -26.84
C LYS A 333 -21.95 -24.26 -26.07
N GLU A 334 -21.89 -24.18 -24.75
CA GLU A 334 -23.09 -24.10 -23.89
C GLU A 334 -23.93 -22.86 -24.23
N TYR A 335 -23.29 -21.72 -24.51
CA TYR A 335 -24.00 -20.51 -24.94
C TYR A 335 -24.67 -20.70 -26.30
N LEU A 336 -23.97 -21.20 -27.33
CA LEU A 336 -24.53 -21.40 -28.68
C LEU A 336 -25.66 -22.44 -28.70
N GLU A 337 -25.53 -23.50 -27.89
CA GLU A 337 -26.47 -24.62 -27.84
C GLU A 337 -27.60 -24.43 -26.82
N ARG A 338 -27.67 -23.29 -26.13
CA ARG A 338 -28.65 -23.04 -25.04
C ARG A 338 -30.12 -23.26 -25.44
N ASN A 339 -30.45 -23.10 -26.73
CA ASN A 339 -31.78 -23.29 -27.29
C ASN A 339 -31.99 -24.67 -27.96
N GLN A 340 -31.01 -25.56 -27.88
CA GLN A 340 -31.06 -26.90 -28.43
C GLN A 340 -31.37 -27.91 -27.32
N ASP A 341 -32.01 -29.03 -27.67
CA ASP A 341 -32.34 -30.10 -26.73
C ASP A 341 -31.13 -30.98 -26.34
N HIS A 342 -29.99 -30.81 -27.02
CA HIS A 342 -28.78 -31.57 -26.77
C HIS A 342 -27.57 -30.66 -26.51
N ARG A 343 -26.53 -31.24 -25.90
CA ARG A 343 -25.24 -30.59 -25.63
C ARG A 343 -24.10 -31.40 -26.23
N THR A 344 -23.30 -30.79 -27.10
CA THR A 344 -22.21 -31.50 -27.80
C THR A 344 -20.92 -31.56 -27.00
N HIS A 345 -20.74 -30.69 -26.01
CA HIS A 345 -19.52 -30.62 -25.20
C HIS A 345 -19.39 -31.75 -24.15
N LYS A 346 -20.44 -32.55 -23.93
CA LYS A 346 -20.48 -33.74 -23.03
C LYS A 346 -20.00 -33.51 -21.59
N PHE A 347 -19.86 -32.27 -21.16
CA PHE A 347 -19.39 -31.94 -19.81
C PHE A 347 -20.57 -31.97 -18.85
N ASP A 348 -20.61 -32.99 -17.98
CA ASP A 348 -21.56 -33.07 -16.89
C ASP A 348 -21.04 -32.25 -15.71
N THR A 349 -21.70 -31.12 -15.45
CA THR A 349 -21.28 -30.20 -14.39
C THR A 349 -21.58 -30.76 -13.00
N GLU A 350 -22.67 -31.50 -12.84
CA GLU A 350 -23.06 -32.06 -11.54
C GLU A 350 -22.13 -33.21 -11.15
N GLU A 351 -21.79 -34.06 -12.12
CA GLU A 351 -20.80 -35.13 -11.93
C GLU A 351 -19.42 -34.57 -11.59
N ALA A 352 -18.93 -33.57 -12.35
CA ALA A 352 -17.62 -32.95 -12.08
C ALA A 352 -17.55 -32.28 -10.70
N ILE A 353 -18.62 -31.56 -10.30
CA ILE A 353 -18.71 -30.96 -8.96
C ILE A 353 -18.70 -32.06 -7.88
N LYS A 354 -19.47 -33.13 -8.08
CA LYS A 354 -19.56 -34.27 -7.16
C LYS A 354 -18.21 -34.99 -7.03
N GLU A 355 -17.48 -35.17 -8.13
CA GLU A 355 -16.12 -35.72 -8.11
C GLU A 355 -15.18 -34.88 -7.24
N ILE A 356 -15.21 -33.55 -7.37
CA ILE A 356 -14.39 -32.64 -6.57
C ILE A 356 -14.79 -32.71 -5.08
N CYS A 357 -16.09 -32.76 -4.76
CA CYS A 357 -16.58 -32.83 -3.38
C CYS A 357 -16.28 -34.18 -2.70
N ASN A 358 -16.15 -35.25 -3.48
CA ASN A 358 -15.82 -36.60 -2.98
C ASN A 358 -14.31 -36.83 -2.78
N ILE A 359 -13.46 -35.84 -3.04
CA ILE A 359 -12.01 -35.97 -2.82
C ILE A 359 -11.76 -36.14 -1.31
N PRO A 360 -11.11 -37.25 -0.88
CA PRO A 360 -10.88 -37.50 0.53
C PRO A 360 -9.91 -36.46 1.12
N GLU A 361 -10.08 -36.15 2.41
CA GLU A 361 -9.27 -35.14 3.11
C GLU A 361 -7.75 -35.36 2.92
N GLN A 362 -7.30 -36.62 2.89
CA GLN A 362 -5.87 -36.94 2.75
C GLN A 362 -5.32 -36.63 1.34
N ALA A 363 -6.19 -36.51 0.34
CA ALA A 363 -5.82 -36.14 -1.02
C ALA A 363 -5.79 -34.61 -1.23
N LEU A 364 -6.27 -33.82 -0.26
CA LEU A 364 -6.23 -32.36 -0.28
C LEU A 364 -4.93 -31.81 0.35
N PRO A 365 -4.37 -30.70 -0.18
CA PRO A 365 -4.69 -30.06 -1.46
C PRO A 365 -4.35 -30.95 -2.67
N PRO A 366 -4.94 -30.69 -3.86
CA PRO A 366 -4.71 -31.49 -5.06
C PRO A 366 -3.23 -31.55 -5.45
N VAL A 367 -2.80 -32.74 -5.89
CA VAL A 367 -1.42 -33.01 -6.34
C VAL A 367 -1.12 -32.16 -7.57
N CYS A 368 0.05 -31.51 -7.59
CA CYS A 368 0.52 -30.85 -8.80
C CYS A 368 1.11 -31.87 -9.76
N THR A 369 0.50 -31.97 -10.94
CA THR A 369 0.99 -32.80 -12.07
C THR A 369 1.61 -31.93 -13.17
N CYS A 370 1.80 -30.63 -12.93
CA CYS A 370 2.49 -29.74 -13.86
C CYS A 370 3.97 -30.15 -13.97
N PRO A 371 4.59 -30.07 -15.17
CA PRO A 371 6.02 -30.36 -15.34
C PRO A 371 6.90 -29.50 -14.42
N LEU A 372 6.53 -28.22 -14.26
CA LEU A 372 7.09 -27.33 -13.26
C LEU A 372 6.17 -27.29 -12.04
N SER A 373 6.66 -27.82 -10.92
CA SER A 373 5.91 -27.79 -9.67
C SER A 373 5.61 -26.34 -9.27
N CYS A 374 4.33 -26.03 -8.99
CA CYS A 374 3.91 -24.73 -8.46
C CYS A 374 4.61 -24.37 -7.14
N THR A 375 5.21 -25.34 -6.43
CA THR A 375 5.94 -25.15 -5.17
C THR A 375 7.46 -24.99 -5.34
N GLY A 376 8.02 -25.38 -6.49
CA GLY A 376 9.47 -25.54 -6.70
C GLY A 376 10.27 -24.24 -6.87
N LEU A 377 9.61 -23.09 -7.03
CA LEU A 377 10.27 -21.80 -7.29
C LEU A 377 10.96 -21.17 -6.06
N GLN A 378 11.08 -21.87 -4.92
CA GLN A 378 11.92 -21.38 -3.82
C GLN A 378 13.42 -21.28 -4.18
N HIS A 379 13.88 -21.96 -5.24
CA HIS A 379 15.30 -21.99 -5.61
C HIS A 379 15.70 -21.12 -6.81
N PHE A 380 14.76 -20.60 -7.61
CA PHE A 380 15.11 -19.64 -8.66
C PHE A 380 15.21 -18.23 -8.07
N ARG A 381 16.39 -17.88 -7.56
CA ARG A 381 16.82 -16.48 -7.36
C ARG A 381 17.03 -15.80 -8.72
N CYS A 382 15.98 -15.65 -9.52
CA CYS A 382 16.03 -14.75 -10.66
C CYS A 382 15.72 -13.34 -10.15
N GLY A 383 16.73 -12.47 -10.13
CA GLY A 383 16.65 -11.09 -9.63
C GLY A 383 15.86 -10.14 -10.54
N ILE A 384 14.66 -10.52 -10.96
CA ILE A 384 13.89 -9.80 -11.97
C ILE A 384 12.65 -9.20 -11.30
N SER A 385 12.63 -7.88 -11.17
CA SER A 385 11.55 -7.07 -10.58
C SER A 385 10.33 -6.90 -11.49
N ASP A 386 10.37 -7.41 -12.73
CA ASP A 386 9.37 -7.14 -13.78
C ASP A 386 8.50 -8.37 -14.11
N LEU A 387 8.04 -9.09 -13.08
CA LEU A 387 7.19 -10.28 -13.23
C LEU A 387 5.71 -9.99 -13.54
N ASP A 388 5.29 -8.72 -13.53
CA ASP A 388 3.89 -8.34 -13.74
C ASP A 388 3.45 -8.39 -15.23
N ASN A 389 4.40 -8.51 -16.17
CA ASN A 389 4.14 -8.50 -17.62
C ASN A 389 4.46 -9.82 -18.33
N TRP A 390 4.80 -10.90 -17.60
CA TRP A 390 5.03 -12.19 -18.25
C TRP A 390 3.70 -12.83 -18.64
N ALA A 391 3.52 -13.03 -19.96
CA ALA A 391 2.55 -13.99 -20.46
C ALA A 391 2.96 -15.38 -19.95
N PHE A 392 2.13 -15.95 -19.07
CA PHE A 392 2.33 -17.27 -18.45
C PHE A 392 2.38 -18.43 -19.47
N ASP A 393 2.18 -18.10 -20.75
CA ASP A 393 2.09 -19.01 -21.90
C ASP A 393 3.44 -19.40 -22.51
N LYS A 394 4.56 -18.74 -22.12
CA LYS A 394 5.89 -19.10 -22.64
C LYS A 394 6.49 -20.29 -21.88
N HIS A 395 5.97 -21.46 -22.24
CA HIS A 395 6.61 -22.78 -22.20
C HIS A 395 6.82 -23.48 -20.84
N ASP A 396 5.78 -24.23 -20.43
CA ASP A 396 5.96 -25.60 -19.89
C ASP A 396 6.44 -26.60 -20.99
N GLU A 397 6.71 -26.13 -22.22
CA GLU A 397 7.35 -26.89 -23.31
C GLU A 397 8.86 -26.64 -23.43
N CYS A 398 9.52 -26.06 -22.43
CA CYS A 398 10.98 -26.07 -22.37
C CYS A 398 11.47 -27.49 -22.05
N HIS A 399 11.47 -28.35 -23.06
CA HIS A 399 12.37 -29.49 -23.18
C HIS A 399 13.82 -28.98 -23.15
N GLY A 400 14.31 -28.68 -21.95
CA GLY A 400 15.74 -28.68 -21.68
C GLY A 400 16.20 -30.13 -21.71
N ARG A 401 16.65 -30.58 -22.88
CA ARG A 401 17.57 -31.72 -22.95
C ARG A 401 18.70 -31.45 -21.97
N ALA A 402 18.86 -32.34 -21.00
CA ALA A 402 20.10 -32.45 -20.27
C ALA A 402 21.25 -32.69 -21.28
N ILE A 403 22.21 -31.77 -21.30
CA ILE A 403 23.61 -32.08 -21.59
C ILE A 403 24.38 -31.78 -20.32
#